data_AF-A0A6B2CQG0-F1
#
_entry.id   AF-A0A6B2CQG0-F1
#
_cell.length_a   1.000
_cell.length_b   1.000
_cell.length_c   1.000
_cell.angle_alpha   90.00
_cell.angle_beta   90.00
_cell.angle_gamma   90.00
#
_symmetry.space_group_name_H-M   'P 1'
#
loop_
_entity.id
_entity.type
_entity.pdbx_description
1 polymer ?
#
loop_
_entity_poly.entity_id
_entity_poly.type
_entity_poly.pdbx_seq_one_letter_code
_entity_poly.pdbx_strand_id
1 'polypeptide(L)'
;MDAAGRLRLAWFVVRTRLSRGLVALTLVMVAYGLVSAAYLYMGHVTLPPADVRAYRVMAIVYSAVLLFLSSMQGGMAVLKSDRDYLFTLPVSRSELAFSLYVGQLMLGGLLTVAWLGWYLPFVEVPPGYAAFDLVLFVLLMTSLSASVAELPAKRRALAASAIALWAASGIWNPVSPSSFFSAHFLAGTLTLAALSAGLTSYTLRRLGRAPLIVGSQASQPSPSEGPVLSFQGARGSAALLRMKLNSITLSGRVGGFSAGGSRYFSRRVSLLKFMGYMAAASLSLLAAALALYALGLLPTGYQAVRDARSGGATAFWLLYMPAVIAEVLFIGFSSSDVINERPWLAFTSLSPGRYLRLSALSWALVTLASLVPFSIAYLAMWLLGVWPAIGLLPQLLITTPALSVLAYFASASLVMMPQLRYEGFTPGQAGARGLVLAIIVMVPVIMLSYSLDSFSFSLYSSLASLALVSPLLALDRPWASASRKLVERGYV
;
A
#
# COMPACT_ATOMS: atom_id res chain seq x y z
N MET A 1 22.76 -5.88 -28.90
CA MET A 1 23.90 -5.37 -28.09
C MET A 1 24.58 -6.55 -27.39
N ASP A 2 25.86 -6.46 -27.06
CA ASP A 2 26.55 -7.47 -26.24
C ASP A 2 25.99 -7.51 -24.81
N ALA A 3 26.29 -8.57 -24.04
CA ALA A 3 25.80 -8.75 -22.67
C ALA A 3 26.09 -7.52 -21.77
N ALA A 4 27.27 -6.90 -21.94
CA ALA A 4 27.64 -5.67 -21.24
C ALA A 4 26.72 -4.48 -21.61
N GLY A 5 26.30 -4.37 -22.87
CA GLY A 5 25.34 -3.36 -23.30
C GLY A 5 23.97 -3.55 -22.66
N ARG A 6 23.47 -4.79 -22.60
CA ARG A 6 22.18 -5.10 -21.95
C ARG A 6 22.17 -4.73 -20.48
N LEU A 7 23.27 -5.03 -19.78
CA LEU A 7 23.46 -4.65 -18.37
C LEU A 7 23.52 -3.14 -18.19
N ARG A 8 24.20 -2.40 -19.08
CA ARG A 8 24.22 -0.94 -19.05
C ARG A 8 22.82 -0.33 -19.22
N LEU A 9 22.01 -0.88 -20.12
CA LEU A 9 20.62 -0.43 -20.31
C LEU A 9 19.75 -0.73 -19.08
N ALA A 10 19.86 -1.95 -18.53
CA ALA A 10 19.15 -2.31 -17.29
C ALA A 10 19.55 -1.40 -16.12
N TRP A 11 20.85 -1.13 -15.97
CA TRP A 11 21.37 -0.21 -14.97
C TRP A 11 20.87 1.23 -15.16
N PHE A 12 20.81 1.70 -16.41
CA PHE A 12 20.24 3.00 -16.73
C PHE A 12 18.76 3.09 -16.31
N VAL A 13 17.96 2.08 -16.63
CA VAL A 13 16.55 2.01 -16.20
C VAL A 13 16.44 2.02 -14.68
N VAL A 14 17.22 1.19 -13.97
CA VAL A 14 17.21 1.17 -12.49
C VAL A 14 17.54 2.55 -11.91
N ARG A 15 18.55 3.23 -12.44
CA ARG A 15 19.00 4.55 -11.95
C ARG A 15 17.96 5.66 -12.19
N THR A 16 17.15 5.56 -13.24
CA THR A 16 16.05 6.53 -13.48
C THR A 16 14.82 6.25 -12.62
N ARG A 17 14.67 5.03 -12.10
CA ARG A 17 13.52 4.60 -11.29
C ARG A 17 13.73 4.69 -9.78
N LEU A 18 14.95 4.44 -9.31
CA LEU A 18 15.29 4.44 -7.88
C LEU A 18 16.27 5.56 -7.56
N SER A 19 15.97 6.37 -6.56
CA SER A 19 16.92 7.36 -6.05
C SER A 19 18.06 6.66 -5.30
N ARG A 20 19.27 7.22 -5.36
CA ARG A 20 20.43 6.71 -4.61
C ARG A 20 20.14 6.58 -3.11
N GLY A 21 19.43 7.56 -2.55
CA GLY A 21 19.03 7.53 -1.14
C GLY A 21 18.06 6.39 -0.81
N LEU A 22 17.11 6.10 -1.70
CA LEU A 22 16.21 4.95 -1.52
C LEU A 22 16.99 3.64 -1.57
N VAL A 23 17.89 3.47 -2.54
CA VAL A 23 18.73 2.26 -2.66
C VAL A 23 19.63 2.09 -1.44
N ALA A 24 20.31 3.14 -1.00
CA ALA A 24 21.18 3.08 0.18
C ALA A 24 20.39 2.68 1.44
N LEU A 25 19.21 3.27 1.64
CA LEU A 25 18.38 2.97 2.79
C LEU A 25 17.79 1.55 2.72
N THR A 26 17.32 1.09 1.57
CA THR A 26 16.85 -0.30 1.43
C THR A 26 17.99 -1.29 1.66
N LEU A 27 19.20 -1.01 1.18
CA LEU A 27 20.38 -1.83 1.47
C LEU A 27 20.71 -1.86 2.96
N VAL A 28 20.60 -0.73 3.67
CA VAL A 28 20.75 -0.68 5.14
C VAL A 28 19.68 -1.53 5.83
N MET A 29 18.43 -1.44 5.40
CA MET A 29 17.34 -2.27 5.97
C MET A 29 17.56 -3.76 5.71
N VAL A 30 17.99 -4.14 4.50
CA VAL A 30 18.31 -5.52 4.16
C VAL A 30 19.51 -6.01 4.97
N ALA A 31 20.57 -5.21 5.07
CA ALA A 31 21.75 -5.53 5.87
C ALA A 31 21.39 -5.69 7.34
N TYR A 32 20.58 -4.79 7.90
CA TYR A 32 20.07 -4.90 9.26
C TYR A 32 19.28 -6.21 9.45
N GLY A 33 18.34 -6.52 8.56
CA GLY A 33 17.57 -7.76 8.62
C GLY A 33 18.45 -9.02 8.55
N LEU A 34 19.46 -9.02 7.66
CA LEU A 34 20.42 -10.12 7.55
C LEU A 34 21.31 -10.27 8.79
N VAL A 35 21.80 -9.16 9.35
CA VAL A 35 22.63 -9.17 10.56
C VAL A 35 21.81 -9.63 11.77
N SER A 36 20.57 -9.15 11.92
CA SER A 36 19.65 -9.63 12.96
C SER A 36 19.35 -11.12 12.81
N ALA A 37 19.10 -11.59 11.58
CA ALA A 37 18.89 -13.00 11.29
C ALA A 37 20.11 -13.86 11.64
N ALA A 38 21.31 -13.42 11.23
CA ALA A 38 22.56 -14.11 11.52
C ALA A 38 22.85 -14.15 13.02
N TYR A 39 22.60 -13.06 13.74
CA TYR A 39 22.74 -12.99 15.19
C TYR A 39 21.80 -13.97 15.90
N LEU A 40 20.53 -14.03 15.51
CA LEU A 40 19.56 -14.98 16.07
C LEU A 40 19.96 -16.44 15.80
N TYR A 41 20.44 -16.73 14.59
CA TYR A 41 20.87 -18.06 14.19
C TYR A 41 22.14 -18.51 14.92
N MET A 42 23.18 -17.66 14.95
CA MET A 42 24.45 -17.95 15.64
C MET A 42 24.31 -17.97 17.16
N GLY A 43 23.40 -17.17 17.71
CA GLY A 43 23.09 -17.12 19.13
C GLY A 43 22.20 -18.27 19.63
N HIS A 44 21.80 -19.20 18.75
CA HIS A 44 20.88 -20.31 19.07
C HIS A 44 19.61 -19.87 19.82
N VAL A 45 19.08 -18.68 19.49
CA VAL A 45 17.88 -18.14 20.14
C VAL A 45 16.66 -18.87 19.61
N THR A 46 16.19 -19.87 20.36
CA THR A 46 14.97 -20.61 20.02
C THR A 46 13.75 -19.88 20.56
N LEU A 47 12.85 -19.45 19.67
CA LEU A 47 11.55 -18.93 20.07
C LEU A 47 10.61 -20.06 20.55
N PRO A 48 9.68 -19.76 21.47
CA PRO A 48 8.60 -20.68 21.81
C PRO A 48 7.85 -21.16 20.55
N PRO A 49 7.41 -22.43 20.48
CA PRO A 49 6.70 -22.98 19.31
C PRO A 49 5.42 -22.21 18.93
N ALA A 50 4.78 -21.56 19.90
CA ALA A 50 3.61 -20.71 19.68
C ALA A 50 3.96 -19.46 18.86
N ASP A 51 5.09 -18.82 19.18
CA ASP A 51 5.56 -17.60 18.52
C ASP A 51 6.04 -17.91 17.09
N VAL A 52 6.78 -19.00 16.92
CA VAL A 52 7.17 -19.51 15.59
C VAL A 52 5.94 -19.71 14.70
N ARG A 53 4.88 -20.32 15.22
CA ARG A 53 3.63 -20.50 14.48
C ARG A 53 2.99 -19.16 14.11
N ALA A 54 2.96 -18.20 15.02
CA ALA A 54 2.42 -16.87 14.77
C ALA A 54 3.20 -16.14 13.66
N TYR A 55 4.54 -16.15 13.71
CA TYR A 55 5.40 -15.56 12.69
C TYR A 55 5.24 -16.22 11.31
N ARG A 56 5.05 -17.55 11.25
CA ARG A 56 4.76 -18.25 9.97
C ARG A 56 3.43 -17.81 9.37
N VAL A 57 2.37 -17.79 10.16
CA VAL A 57 1.05 -17.34 9.70
C VAL A 57 1.13 -15.89 9.22
N MET A 58 1.85 -15.05 9.96
CA MET A 58 2.08 -13.65 9.60
C MET A 58 2.83 -13.49 8.27
N ALA A 59 3.90 -14.25 8.05
CA ALA A 59 4.62 -14.27 6.78
C ALA A 59 3.74 -14.71 5.60
N ILE A 60 2.91 -15.76 5.80
CA ILE A 60 1.96 -16.24 4.80
C ILE A 60 0.92 -15.17 4.47
N VAL A 61 0.29 -14.56 5.48
CA VAL A 61 -0.73 -13.51 5.26
C VAL A 61 -0.12 -12.29 4.58
N TYR A 62 1.07 -11.84 5.00
CA TYR A 62 1.75 -10.73 4.33
C TYR A 62 2.14 -11.07 2.89
N SER A 63 2.59 -12.30 2.61
CA SER A 63 2.87 -12.73 1.23
C SER A 63 1.61 -12.68 0.36
N ALA A 64 0.44 -13.06 0.89
CA ALA A 64 -0.84 -12.96 0.21
C ALA A 64 -1.24 -11.50 -0.08
N VAL A 65 -1.06 -10.60 0.90
CA VAL A 65 -1.28 -9.16 0.73
C VAL A 65 -0.34 -8.58 -0.33
N LEU A 66 0.94 -8.95 -0.31
CA LEU A 66 1.90 -8.50 -1.31
C LEU A 66 1.52 -8.99 -2.72
N LEU A 67 1.13 -10.26 -2.87
CA LEU A 67 0.66 -10.82 -4.14
C LEU A 67 -0.61 -10.14 -4.64
N PHE A 68 -1.54 -9.81 -3.74
CA PHE A 68 -2.73 -9.02 -4.06
C PHE A 68 -2.34 -7.64 -4.60
N LEU A 69 -1.52 -6.91 -3.86
CA LEU A 69 -1.10 -5.55 -4.23
C LEU A 69 -0.33 -5.55 -5.54
N SER A 70 0.58 -6.49 -5.75
CA SER A 70 1.36 -6.62 -6.98
C SER A 70 0.51 -7.02 -8.19
N SER A 71 -0.49 -7.88 -7.99
CA SER A 71 -1.45 -8.22 -9.06
C SER A 71 -2.35 -7.03 -9.40
N MET A 72 -2.73 -6.24 -8.41
CA MET A 72 -3.51 -5.00 -8.60
C MET A 72 -2.71 -3.91 -9.31
N GLN A 73 -1.41 -3.78 -8.97
CA GLN A 73 -0.43 -2.84 -9.56
C GLN A 73 -0.59 -2.76 -11.07
N GLY A 74 -0.53 -3.92 -11.71
CA GLY A 74 -0.64 -4.09 -13.15
C GLY A 74 0.45 -3.33 -13.92
N GLY A 75 1.35 -4.05 -14.58
CA GLY A 75 2.27 -3.56 -15.60
C GLY A 75 3.60 -3.03 -15.09
N MET A 76 4.48 -2.76 -16.05
CA MET A 76 5.84 -2.29 -15.81
C MET A 76 5.88 -0.82 -15.39
N ALA A 77 6.82 -0.44 -14.52
CA ALA A 77 7.10 0.95 -14.20
C ALA A 77 7.70 1.68 -15.40
N VAL A 78 6.84 2.27 -16.23
CA VAL A 78 7.21 3.07 -17.40
C VAL A 78 6.98 4.55 -17.08
N LEU A 79 8.04 5.37 -17.14
CA LEU A 79 7.92 6.83 -17.08
C LEU A 79 7.39 7.36 -18.42
N LYS A 80 6.78 8.54 -18.42
CA LYS A 80 6.44 9.20 -19.69
C LYS A 80 7.68 9.47 -20.56
N SER A 81 8.80 9.89 -19.95
CA SER A 81 10.06 10.12 -20.65
C SER A 81 10.61 8.86 -21.35
N ASP A 82 10.32 7.67 -20.83
CA ASP A 82 10.71 6.43 -21.49
C ASP A 82 9.97 6.25 -22.82
N ARG A 83 8.69 6.62 -22.85
CA ARG A 83 7.92 6.58 -24.09
C ARG A 83 8.45 7.58 -25.10
N ASP A 84 8.81 8.77 -24.63
CA ASP A 84 9.26 9.85 -25.50
C ASP A 84 10.71 9.64 -25.99
N TYR A 85 11.55 8.93 -25.22
CA TYR A 85 12.98 8.71 -25.51
C TYR A 85 13.39 7.24 -25.62
N LEU A 86 13.21 6.42 -24.58
CA LEU A 86 13.71 5.03 -24.57
C LEU A 86 13.07 4.17 -25.66
N PHE A 87 11.81 4.43 -25.99
CA PHE A 87 11.07 3.66 -26.99
C PHE A 87 11.37 4.11 -28.42
N THR A 88 11.99 5.29 -28.61
CA THR A 88 12.42 5.78 -29.93
C THR A 88 13.85 5.37 -30.27
N LEU A 89 14.62 4.87 -29.30
CA LEU A 89 15.97 4.36 -29.53
C LEU A 89 15.96 3.10 -30.42
N PRO A 90 16.99 2.90 -31.27
CA PRO A 90 17.14 1.71 -32.10
C PRO A 90 17.65 0.51 -31.29
N VAL A 91 16.91 0.13 -30.24
CA VAL A 91 17.20 -1.01 -29.36
C VAL A 91 16.18 -2.12 -29.64
N SER A 92 16.62 -3.38 -29.55
CA SER A 92 15.69 -4.50 -29.76
C SER A 92 14.63 -4.56 -28.65
N ARG A 93 13.40 -4.91 -29.02
CA ARG A 93 12.25 -4.95 -28.09
C ARG A 93 12.47 -5.91 -26.92
N SER A 94 13.19 -7.01 -27.14
CA SER A 94 13.52 -7.98 -26.10
C SER A 94 14.52 -7.43 -25.07
N GLU A 95 15.51 -6.65 -25.51
CA GLU A 95 16.47 -5.99 -24.62
C GLU A 95 15.80 -4.91 -23.77
N LEU A 96 14.91 -4.12 -24.39
CA LEU A 96 14.10 -3.14 -23.68
C LEU A 96 13.14 -3.79 -22.67
N ALA A 97 12.43 -4.86 -23.07
CA ALA A 97 11.56 -5.64 -22.19
C ALA A 97 12.30 -6.19 -20.96
N PHE A 98 13.50 -6.75 -21.16
CA PHE A 98 14.36 -7.23 -20.09
C PHE A 98 14.77 -6.09 -19.15
N SER A 99 15.19 -4.94 -19.69
CA SER A 99 15.60 -3.79 -18.87
C SER A 99 14.47 -3.24 -18.00
N LEU A 100 13.25 -3.16 -18.55
CA LEU A 100 12.05 -2.77 -17.80
C LEU A 100 11.69 -3.81 -16.74
N TYR A 101 11.85 -5.10 -17.05
CA TYR A 101 11.65 -6.21 -16.11
C TYR A 101 12.57 -6.09 -14.90
N VAL A 102 13.87 -5.90 -15.14
CA VAL A 102 14.86 -5.68 -14.08
C VAL A 102 14.54 -4.42 -13.27
N GLY A 103 14.11 -3.33 -13.93
CA GLY A 103 13.70 -2.10 -13.25
C GLY A 103 12.53 -2.32 -12.28
N GLN A 104 11.50 -3.05 -12.70
CA GLN A 104 10.34 -3.39 -11.87
C GLN A 104 10.74 -4.34 -10.73
N LEU A 105 11.59 -5.33 -11.03
CA LEU A 105 12.10 -6.29 -10.05
C LEU A 105 12.88 -5.59 -8.94
N MET A 106 13.74 -4.62 -9.27
CA MET A 106 14.45 -3.83 -8.26
C MET A 106 13.51 -2.96 -7.43
N LEU A 107 12.51 -2.35 -8.07
CA LEU A 107 11.61 -1.40 -7.41
C LEU A 107 10.62 -2.08 -6.46
N GLY A 108 10.06 -3.23 -6.83
CA GLY A 108 9.19 -4.03 -5.94
C GLY A 108 9.99 -4.99 -5.04
N GLY A 109 11.01 -5.65 -5.61
CA GLY A 109 11.74 -6.72 -4.96
C GLY A 109 12.59 -6.29 -3.77
N LEU A 110 13.28 -5.14 -3.82
CA LEU A 110 14.09 -4.67 -2.69
C LEU A 110 13.24 -4.44 -1.42
N LEU A 111 12.04 -3.88 -1.60
CA LEU A 111 11.09 -3.67 -0.51
C LEU A 111 10.53 -4.99 0.01
N THR A 112 10.16 -5.91 -0.89
CA THR A 112 9.71 -7.25 -0.51
C THR A 112 10.78 -8.02 0.25
N VAL A 113 12.05 -7.96 -0.17
CA VAL A 113 13.18 -8.58 0.50
C VAL A 113 13.37 -7.99 1.90
N ALA A 114 13.33 -6.66 2.03
CA ALA A 114 13.47 -6.00 3.33
C ALA A 114 12.33 -6.40 4.30
N TRP A 115 11.11 -6.56 3.79
CA TRP A 115 9.93 -6.88 4.61
C TRP A 115 9.79 -8.36 4.95
N LEU A 116 9.82 -9.24 3.95
CA LEU A 116 9.68 -10.69 4.15
C LEU A 116 10.96 -11.32 4.69
N GLY A 117 12.12 -10.75 4.36
CA GLY A 117 13.42 -11.22 4.84
C GLY A 117 13.53 -11.21 6.37
N TRP A 118 12.82 -10.31 7.04
CA TRP A 118 12.72 -10.27 8.51
C TRP A 118 12.11 -11.55 9.10
N TYR A 119 11.18 -12.20 8.40
CA TYR A 119 10.50 -13.40 8.92
C TYR A 119 11.30 -14.69 8.72
N LEU A 120 12.23 -14.73 7.76
CA LEU A 120 13.00 -15.92 7.44
C LEU A 120 13.74 -16.55 8.64
N PRO A 121 14.43 -15.79 9.52
CA PRO A 121 15.06 -16.39 10.71
C PRO A 121 14.08 -16.99 11.72
N PHE A 122 12.80 -16.60 11.70
CA PHE A 122 11.77 -17.11 12.61
C PHE A 122 11.00 -18.31 12.03
N VAL A 123 11.31 -18.66 10.79
CA VAL A 123 10.71 -19.79 10.09
C VAL A 123 11.78 -20.89 10.09
N GLU A 124 11.45 -22.10 10.50
CA GLU A 124 12.39 -23.25 10.57
C GLU A 124 12.76 -23.79 9.16
N VAL A 125 12.94 -22.90 8.19
CA VAL A 125 13.35 -23.21 6.83
C VAL A 125 14.86 -23.04 6.75
N PRO A 126 15.60 -24.00 6.16
CA PRO A 126 17.04 -23.86 6.03
C PRO A 126 17.39 -22.60 5.20
N PRO A 127 18.43 -21.85 5.57
CA PRO A 127 18.71 -20.52 5.02
C PRO A 127 18.94 -20.52 3.50
N GLY A 128 19.49 -21.61 2.95
CA GLY A 128 19.67 -21.77 1.49
C GLY A 128 18.35 -21.82 0.72
N TYR A 129 17.34 -22.53 1.24
CA TYR A 129 16.00 -22.57 0.66
C TYR A 129 15.29 -21.24 0.84
N ALA A 130 15.36 -20.66 2.05
CA ALA A 130 14.77 -19.37 2.37
C ALA A 130 15.23 -18.24 1.40
N ALA A 131 16.53 -18.17 1.11
CA ALA A 131 17.07 -17.20 0.16
C ALA A 131 16.59 -17.45 -1.28
N PHE A 132 16.59 -18.72 -1.71
CA PHE A 132 16.13 -19.12 -3.03
C PHE A 132 14.63 -18.83 -3.24
N ASP A 133 13.79 -19.19 -2.27
CA ASP A 133 12.36 -18.95 -2.28
C ASP A 133 12.04 -17.46 -2.30
N LEU A 134 12.77 -16.63 -1.57
CA LEU A 134 12.59 -15.18 -1.59
C LEU A 134 12.86 -14.60 -3.00
N VAL A 135 13.89 -15.08 -3.69
CA VAL A 135 14.20 -14.67 -5.08
C VAL A 135 13.08 -15.11 -6.02
N LEU A 136 12.62 -16.36 -5.91
CA LEU A 136 11.50 -16.85 -6.71
C LEU A 136 10.22 -16.06 -6.43
N PHE A 137 9.93 -15.74 -5.16
CA PHE A 137 8.76 -14.95 -4.77
C PHE A 137 8.78 -13.55 -5.38
N VAL A 138 9.94 -12.88 -5.37
CA VAL A 138 10.11 -11.58 -6.03
C VAL A 138 9.92 -11.69 -7.56
N LEU A 139 10.40 -12.77 -8.19
CA LEU A 139 10.16 -13.03 -9.62
C LEU A 139 8.68 -13.26 -9.92
N LEU A 140 8.00 -14.06 -9.10
CA LEU A 140 6.56 -14.32 -9.22
C LEU A 140 5.77 -13.02 -9.13
N MET A 141 6.01 -12.23 -8.08
CA MET A 141 5.39 -10.92 -7.86
C MET A 141 5.57 -10.00 -9.08
N THR A 142 6.83 -9.84 -9.53
CA THR A 142 7.16 -9.00 -10.69
C THR A 142 6.41 -9.47 -11.93
N SER A 143 6.39 -10.79 -12.17
CA SER A 143 5.72 -11.38 -13.32
C SER A 143 4.19 -11.28 -13.27
N LEU A 144 3.59 -11.47 -12.09
CA LEU A 144 2.14 -11.31 -11.88
C LEU A 144 1.70 -9.87 -12.14
N SER A 145 2.48 -8.90 -11.66
CA SER A 145 2.19 -7.50 -11.96
C SER A 145 2.11 -7.26 -13.46
N ALA A 146 3.07 -7.80 -14.24
CA ALA A 146 3.12 -7.63 -15.69
C ALA A 146 2.01 -8.41 -16.44
N SER A 147 1.67 -9.62 -16.00
CA SER A 147 0.76 -10.51 -16.72
C SER A 147 -0.72 -10.12 -16.58
N VAL A 148 -1.12 -9.66 -15.39
CA VAL A 148 -2.51 -9.27 -15.05
C VAL A 148 -2.80 -7.79 -15.42
N ALA A 149 -1.78 -7.08 -15.91
CA ALA A 149 -1.78 -5.65 -16.22
C ALA A 149 -2.81 -5.18 -17.26
N GLU A 150 -3.24 -6.07 -18.15
CA GLU A 150 -4.16 -5.76 -19.26
C GLU A 150 -5.61 -6.09 -18.91
N LEU A 151 -5.85 -6.82 -17.82
CA LEU A 151 -7.21 -7.10 -17.39
C LEU A 151 -7.91 -5.80 -16.95
N PRO A 152 -9.20 -5.62 -17.30
CA PRO A 152 -10.03 -4.56 -16.75
C PRO A 152 -10.02 -4.59 -15.22
N ALA A 153 -10.14 -3.43 -14.57
CA ALA A 153 -9.99 -3.30 -13.11
C ALA A 153 -10.81 -4.32 -12.30
N LYS A 154 -12.07 -4.59 -12.71
CA LYS A 154 -12.93 -5.60 -12.05
C LYS A 154 -12.37 -7.02 -12.15
N ARG A 155 -11.95 -7.45 -13.35
CA ARG A 155 -11.37 -8.78 -13.56
C ARG A 155 -9.99 -8.90 -12.92
N ARG A 156 -9.22 -7.83 -12.92
CA ARG A 156 -7.94 -7.75 -12.19
C ARG A 156 -8.13 -7.93 -10.69
N ALA A 157 -9.11 -7.24 -10.10
CA ALA A 157 -9.43 -7.38 -8.69
C ALA A 157 -9.84 -8.83 -8.34
N LEU A 158 -10.68 -9.47 -9.17
CA LEU A 158 -11.05 -10.86 -8.98
C LEU A 158 -9.85 -11.82 -9.07
N ALA A 159 -8.99 -11.64 -10.08
CA ALA A 159 -7.78 -12.45 -10.23
C ALA A 159 -6.80 -12.23 -9.06
N ALA A 160 -6.58 -10.98 -8.65
CA ALA A 160 -5.74 -10.64 -7.51
C ALA A 160 -6.27 -11.25 -6.21
N SER A 161 -7.58 -11.19 -5.97
CA SER A 161 -8.22 -11.82 -4.81
C SER A 161 -8.08 -13.35 -4.84
N ALA A 162 -8.27 -13.99 -6.00
CA ALA A 162 -8.11 -15.44 -6.13
C ALA A 162 -6.66 -15.88 -5.84
N ILE A 163 -5.66 -15.15 -6.37
CA ILE A 163 -4.24 -15.42 -6.10
C ILE A 163 -3.92 -15.18 -4.62
N ALA A 164 -4.45 -14.12 -4.02
CA ALA A 164 -4.24 -13.81 -2.62
C ALA A 164 -4.88 -14.85 -1.71
N LEU A 165 -6.09 -15.35 -2.02
CA LEU A 165 -6.74 -16.42 -1.29
C LEU A 165 -5.97 -17.74 -1.42
N TRP A 166 -5.45 -18.05 -2.61
CA TRP A 166 -4.59 -19.22 -2.80
C TRP A 166 -3.30 -19.09 -1.99
N ALA A 167 -2.65 -17.92 -1.99
CA ALA A 167 -1.50 -17.65 -1.13
C ALA A 167 -1.86 -17.73 0.36
N ALA A 168 -2.98 -17.17 0.80
CA ALA A 168 -3.41 -17.25 2.20
C ALA A 168 -3.71 -18.71 2.62
N SER A 169 -4.17 -19.55 1.68
CA SER A 169 -4.39 -20.97 1.95
C SER A 169 -3.13 -21.73 2.35
N GLY A 170 -1.93 -21.17 2.15
CA GLY A 170 -0.65 -21.77 2.57
C GLY A 170 -0.53 -22.10 4.05
N ILE A 171 -1.45 -21.62 4.89
CA ILE A 171 -1.59 -22.03 6.30
C ILE A 171 -1.88 -23.54 6.40
N TRP A 172 -2.69 -24.09 5.49
CA TRP A 172 -3.09 -25.51 5.49
C TRP A 172 -2.80 -26.22 4.16
N ASN A 173 -2.61 -25.49 3.07
CA ASN A 173 -2.39 -26.02 1.73
C ASN A 173 -0.89 -26.10 1.40
N PRO A 174 -0.31 -27.31 1.24
CA PRO A 174 1.10 -27.46 0.94
C PRO A 174 1.47 -26.95 -0.46
N VAL A 175 0.49 -26.80 -1.38
CA VAL A 175 0.69 -26.42 -2.79
C VAL A 175 0.51 -24.90 -3.02
N SER A 176 0.44 -24.10 -1.96
CA SER A 176 0.36 -22.63 -2.07
C SER A 176 1.72 -22.01 -2.44
N PRO A 177 1.77 -20.89 -3.21
CA PRO A 177 3.02 -20.16 -3.45
C PRO A 177 3.65 -19.54 -2.20
N SER A 178 2.94 -19.52 -1.06
CA SER A 178 3.43 -19.02 0.23
C SER A 178 3.76 -20.14 1.23
N SER A 179 3.46 -21.41 0.90
CA SER A 179 3.66 -22.53 1.83
C SER A 179 5.14 -22.82 2.10
N PHE A 180 6.06 -22.16 1.38
CA PHE A 180 7.48 -22.18 1.71
C PHE A 180 7.78 -21.60 3.10
N PHE A 181 6.90 -20.77 3.66
CA PHE A 181 6.96 -20.32 5.06
C PHE A 181 6.40 -21.34 6.08
N SER A 182 5.87 -22.46 5.62
CA SER A 182 5.25 -23.49 6.47
C SER A 182 6.18 -24.70 6.66
N ALA A 183 5.72 -25.70 7.42
CA ALA A 183 6.45 -26.96 7.55
C ALA A 183 6.57 -27.74 6.22
N HIS A 184 5.75 -27.42 5.21
CA HIS A 184 5.76 -28.05 3.89
C HIS A 184 6.64 -27.31 2.88
N PHE A 185 7.80 -26.82 3.33
CA PHE A 185 8.58 -25.86 2.55
C PHE A 185 9.00 -26.39 1.18
N LEU A 186 9.37 -27.67 1.06
CA LEU A 186 9.73 -28.29 -0.23
C LEU A 186 8.60 -28.23 -1.27
N ALA A 187 7.36 -28.55 -0.87
CA ALA A 187 6.22 -28.50 -1.78
C ALA A 187 5.94 -27.05 -2.21
N GLY A 188 6.05 -26.10 -1.28
CA GLY A 188 5.94 -24.66 -1.56
C GLY A 188 7.04 -24.13 -2.48
N THR A 189 8.29 -24.54 -2.28
CA THR A 189 9.41 -24.18 -3.15
C THR A 189 9.18 -24.68 -4.57
N LEU A 190 8.71 -25.92 -4.75
CA LEU A 190 8.45 -26.49 -6.07
C LEU A 190 7.32 -25.76 -6.81
N THR A 191 6.21 -25.45 -6.12
CA THR A 191 5.11 -24.68 -6.73
C THR A 191 5.56 -23.27 -7.08
N LEU A 192 6.28 -22.63 -6.16
CA LEU A 192 6.81 -21.29 -6.37
C LEU A 192 7.81 -21.26 -7.53
N ALA A 193 8.71 -22.24 -7.64
CA ALA A 193 9.66 -22.37 -8.74
C ALA A 193 8.94 -22.55 -10.09
N ALA A 194 7.96 -23.45 -10.16
CA ALA A 194 7.18 -23.71 -11.37
C ALA A 194 6.42 -22.46 -11.84
N LEU A 195 5.73 -21.78 -10.90
CA LEU A 195 4.99 -20.56 -11.20
C LEU A 195 5.92 -19.41 -11.61
N SER A 196 7.01 -19.21 -10.87
CA SER A 196 7.97 -18.12 -11.13
C SER A 196 8.65 -18.30 -12.48
N ALA A 197 9.16 -19.50 -12.76
CA ALA A 197 9.82 -19.79 -14.04
C ALA A 197 8.84 -19.69 -15.21
N GLY A 198 7.64 -20.26 -15.07
CA GLY A 198 6.60 -20.22 -16.10
C GLY A 198 6.12 -18.80 -16.40
N LEU A 199 5.76 -18.02 -15.37
CA LEU A 199 5.27 -16.65 -15.53
C LEU A 199 6.37 -15.67 -15.96
N THR A 200 7.61 -15.84 -15.48
CA THR A 200 8.75 -15.01 -15.92
C THR A 200 9.06 -15.26 -17.40
N SER A 201 9.07 -16.52 -17.82
CA SER A 201 9.29 -16.88 -19.23
C SER A 201 8.17 -16.33 -20.12
N TYR A 202 6.92 -16.45 -19.68
CA TYR A 202 5.77 -15.90 -20.39
C TYR A 202 5.82 -14.37 -20.49
N THR A 203 6.11 -13.67 -19.39
CA THR A 203 6.13 -12.20 -19.34
C THR A 203 7.25 -11.61 -20.18
N LEU A 204 8.47 -12.17 -20.13
CA LEU A 204 9.59 -11.73 -20.97
C LEU A 204 9.31 -11.93 -22.46
N ARG A 205 8.76 -13.09 -22.85
CA ARG A 205 8.36 -13.35 -24.26
C ARG A 205 7.26 -12.39 -24.72
N ARG A 206 6.29 -12.12 -23.85
CA ARG A 206 5.17 -11.21 -24.14
C ARG A 206 5.63 -9.76 -24.25
N LEU A 207 6.39 -9.25 -23.28
CA LEU A 207 6.89 -7.87 -23.29
C LEU A 207 7.80 -7.60 -24.49
N GLY A 208 8.59 -8.59 -24.92
CA GLY A 208 9.43 -8.47 -26.12
C GLY A 208 8.65 -8.46 -27.44
N ARG A 209 7.40 -8.94 -27.45
CA ARG A 209 6.52 -9.00 -28.64
C ARG A 209 5.42 -7.93 -28.63
N ALA A 210 5.06 -7.42 -27.46
CA ALA A 210 4.04 -6.39 -27.30
C ALA A 210 4.45 -5.15 -28.11
N PRO A 211 3.49 -4.47 -28.77
CA PRO A 211 3.73 -3.13 -29.28
C PRO A 211 4.00 -2.23 -28.07
N LEU A 212 5.28 -2.05 -27.73
CA LEU A 212 5.72 -1.15 -26.66
C LEU A 212 5.34 0.31 -26.94
N ILE A 213 4.78 0.58 -28.12
CA ILE A 213 4.30 1.88 -28.56
C ILE A 213 3.05 1.64 -29.41
N VAL A 214 2.07 2.53 -29.25
CA VAL A 214 0.86 2.72 -30.06
C VAL A 214 -0.35 1.88 -29.64
N GLY A 215 -1.28 2.50 -28.90
CA GLY A 215 -2.67 2.04 -28.85
C GLY A 215 -3.41 2.19 -27.52
N SER A 216 -4.20 3.25 -27.40
CA SER A 216 -5.60 3.22 -26.92
C SER A 216 -6.00 3.17 -25.43
N GLN A 217 -5.15 3.41 -24.41
CA GLN A 217 -5.69 3.68 -23.05
C GLN A 217 -5.15 4.91 -22.32
N ALA A 218 -4.17 5.64 -22.88
CA ALA A 218 -3.58 6.79 -22.22
C ALA A 218 -4.35 8.12 -22.38
N SER A 219 -5.58 8.10 -22.90
CA SER A 219 -6.28 9.34 -23.26
C SER A 219 -7.81 9.22 -23.29
N GLN A 220 -8.40 8.27 -22.57
CA GLN A 220 -9.76 8.52 -22.10
C GLN A 220 -9.61 9.23 -20.76
N PRO A 221 -10.01 10.52 -20.65
CA PRO A 221 -10.09 11.14 -19.34
C PRO A 221 -10.92 10.21 -18.46
N SER A 222 -10.40 9.85 -17.28
CA SER A 222 -11.15 9.05 -16.32
C SER A 222 -12.56 9.67 -16.23
N PRO A 223 -13.65 8.94 -16.51
CA PRO A 223 -14.97 9.53 -16.45
C PRO A 223 -15.12 10.12 -15.05
N SER A 224 -15.27 11.45 -15.00
CA SER A 224 -15.53 12.14 -13.75
C SER A 224 -16.95 11.75 -13.34
N GLU A 225 -17.09 10.67 -12.58
CA GLU A 225 -18.33 10.25 -11.95
C GLU A 225 -18.61 11.15 -10.72
N GLY A 226 -18.53 12.46 -10.92
CA GLY A 226 -18.86 13.47 -9.93
C GLY A 226 -20.16 14.15 -10.31
N PRO A 227 -21.04 14.46 -9.34
CA PRO A 227 -22.22 15.28 -9.62
C PRO A 227 -21.78 16.67 -10.11
N VAL A 228 -22.60 17.30 -10.95
CA VAL A 228 -22.42 18.72 -11.31
C VAL A 228 -22.57 19.53 -10.02
N LEU A 229 -21.48 20.15 -9.57
CA LEU A 229 -21.48 20.97 -8.37
C LEU A 229 -21.99 22.37 -8.70
N SER A 230 -23.10 22.76 -8.09
CA SER A 230 -23.50 24.17 -8.05
C SER A 230 -22.77 24.88 -6.91
N PHE A 231 -22.15 26.01 -7.23
CA PHE A 231 -21.50 26.90 -6.25
C PHE A 231 -22.32 28.16 -5.97
N GLN A 232 -23.59 28.20 -6.39
CA GLN A 232 -24.47 29.34 -6.10
C GLN A 232 -24.50 29.60 -4.59
N GLY A 233 -24.23 30.85 -4.21
CA GLY A 233 -24.18 31.32 -2.81
C GLY A 233 -22.90 30.97 -2.03
N ALA A 234 -22.00 30.15 -2.56
CA ALA A 234 -20.75 29.80 -1.87
C ALA A 234 -19.61 30.74 -2.26
N ARG A 235 -18.91 31.33 -1.28
CA ARG A 235 -17.75 32.21 -1.50
C ARG A 235 -16.52 31.73 -0.73
N GLY A 236 -15.32 31.93 -1.31
CA GLY A 236 -14.03 31.70 -0.66
C GLY A 236 -13.91 30.30 -0.03
N SER A 237 -13.71 30.26 1.29
CA SER A 237 -13.53 29.01 2.06
C SER A 237 -14.74 28.08 2.03
N ALA A 238 -15.97 28.62 1.95
CA ALA A 238 -17.17 27.79 1.89
C ALA A 238 -17.27 27.03 0.56
N ALA A 239 -16.84 27.65 -0.55
CA ALA A 239 -16.78 26.99 -1.86
C ALA A 239 -15.74 25.87 -1.86
N LEU A 240 -14.59 26.09 -1.22
CA LEU A 240 -13.55 25.06 -1.06
C LEU A 240 -14.07 23.84 -0.27
N LEU A 241 -14.68 24.07 0.90
CA LEU A 241 -15.23 22.99 1.72
C LEU A 241 -16.33 22.23 0.96
N ARG A 242 -17.21 22.95 0.25
CA ARG A 242 -18.26 22.31 -0.57
C ARG A 242 -17.67 21.43 -1.69
N MET A 243 -16.59 21.88 -2.33
CA MET A 243 -15.90 21.08 -3.35
C MET A 243 -15.26 19.82 -2.73
N LYS A 244 -14.57 19.99 -1.60
CA LYS A 244 -13.80 18.91 -0.96
C LYS A 244 -14.65 17.89 -0.21
N LEU A 245 -15.77 18.30 0.36
CA LEU A 245 -16.67 17.41 1.09
C LEU A 245 -17.67 16.67 0.19
N ASN A 246 -17.84 17.08 -1.07
CA ASN A 246 -18.74 16.38 -1.99
C ASN A 246 -18.05 15.30 -2.84
N SER A 247 -16.72 15.38 -2.99
CA SER A 247 -15.98 14.44 -3.84
C SER A 247 -14.65 14.06 -3.25
N ILE A 248 -14.31 12.78 -3.40
CA ILE A 248 -13.03 12.21 -3.02
C ILE A 248 -12.24 11.84 -4.28
N THR A 249 -10.95 12.15 -4.27
CA THR A 249 -9.98 11.87 -5.32
C THR A 249 -9.17 10.64 -4.92
N LEU A 250 -9.65 9.47 -5.32
CA LEU A 250 -8.95 8.21 -5.14
C LEU A 250 -7.75 8.21 -6.08
N SER A 251 -6.56 8.38 -5.52
CA SER A 251 -5.36 8.55 -6.31
C SER A 251 -4.15 7.98 -5.61
N GLY A 252 -3.16 7.58 -6.40
CA GLY A 252 -1.93 7.03 -5.88
C GLY A 252 -1.20 6.21 -6.92
N ARG A 253 -0.12 5.58 -6.47
CA ARG A 253 0.56 4.55 -7.25
C ARG A 253 -0.06 3.20 -6.91
N VAL A 254 -0.56 2.47 -7.91
CA VAL A 254 -1.06 1.11 -7.68
C VAL A 254 0.13 0.21 -7.36
N GLY A 255 0.02 -0.65 -6.34
CA GLY A 255 0.98 -1.75 -6.12
C GLY A 255 2.00 -1.63 -5.00
N GLY A 256 1.98 -0.56 -4.20
CA GLY A 256 2.86 -0.50 -3.04
C GLY A 256 2.83 0.85 -2.36
N PHE A 257 2.99 0.82 -1.04
CA PHE A 257 3.19 1.98 -0.19
C PHE A 257 4.27 2.88 -0.78
N SER A 258 3.85 4.06 -1.26
CA SER A 258 4.58 5.27 -1.66
C SER A 258 5.82 5.17 -2.59
N ALA A 259 6.67 4.16 -2.48
CA ALA A 259 7.92 3.99 -3.21
C ALA A 259 7.85 2.92 -4.32
N GLY A 260 6.99 1.90 -4.20
CA GLY A 260 7.00 0.69 -5.04
C GLY A 260 5.94 0.60 -6.16
N GLY A 261 4.98 1.53 -6.23
CA GLY A 261 3.93 1.46 -7.24
C GLY A 261 4.39 1.91 -8.64
N SER A 262 3.96 1.19 -9.68
CA SER A 262 4.47 1.34 -11.06
C SER A 262 3.57 2.20 -11.94
N ARG A 263 2.27 2.21 -11.65
CA ARG A 263 1.27 2.98 -12.40
C ARG A 263 0.56 3.96 -11.52
N TYR A 264 0.41 5.18 -12.03
CA TYR A 264 -0.42 6.19 -11.42
C TYR A 264 -1.88 6.01 -11.81
N PHE A 265 -2.78 6.11 -10.84
CA PHE A 265 -4.21 6.24 -11.08
C PHE A 265 -4.77 7.45 -10.36
N SER A 266 -5.82 8.03 -10.93
CA SER A 266 -6.62 9.07 -10.31
C SER A 266 -8.06 8.85 -10.71
N ARG A 267 -8.97 8.85 -9.75
CA ARG A 267 -10.41 8.78 -10.00
C ARG A 267 -11.13 9.61 -8.98
N ARG A 268 -11.97 10.53 -9.47
CA ARG A 268 -12.87 11.29 -8.60
C ARG A 268 -14.19 10.55 -8.47
N VAL A 269 -14.64 10.39 -7.23
CA VAL A 269 -15.92 9.73 -6.87
C VAL A 269 -16.67 10.65 -5.91
N SER A 270 -18.01 10.65 -5.94
CA SER A 270 -18.78 11.36 -4.93
C SER A 270 -18.56 10.75 -3.54
N LEU A 271 -18.50 11.60 -2.51
CA LEU A 271 -18.28 11.14 -1.13
C LEU A 271 -19.37 10.15 -0.70
N LEU A 272 -20.64 10.44 -1.02
CA LEU A 272 -21.77 9.58 -0.69
C LEU A 272 -21.65 8.17 -1.30
N LYS A 273 -21.24 8.07 -2.57
CA LYS A 273 -21.05 6.78 -3.24
C LYS A 273 -19.88 6.01 -2.61
N PHE A 274 -18.81 6.72 -2.27
CA PHE A 274 -17.66 6.13 -1.58
C PHE A 274 -18.03 5.63 -0.18
N MET A 275 -18.76 6.41 0.61
CA MET A 275 -19.32 5.99 1.90
C MET A 275 -20.22 4.75 1.76
N GLY A 276 -21.01 4.67 0.68
CA GLY A 276 -21.80 3.47 0.36
C GLY A 276 -20.94 2.22 0.14
N TYR A 277 -19.79 2.34 -0.54
CA TYR A 277 -18.84 1.24 -0.67
C TYR A 277 -18.21 0.84 0.67
N MET A 278 -17.86 1.82 1.50
CA MET A 278 -17.32 1.55 2.84
C MET A 278 -18.36 0.88 3.75
N ALA A 279 -19.63 1.27 3.65
CA ALA A 279 -20.72 0.63 4.38
C ALA A 279 -20.98 -0.80 3.91
N ALA A 280 -20.92 -1.08 2.60
CA ALA A 280 -21.02 -2.43 2.08
C ALA A 280 -19.84 -3.32 2.56
N ALA A 281 -18.63 -2.77 2.57
CA ALA A 281 -17.45 -3.46 3.09
C ALA A 281 -17.57 -3.74 4.60
N SER A 282 -18.00 -2.76 5.41
CA SER A 282 -18.18 -2.96 6.85
C SER A 282 -19.31 -3.93 7.17
N LEU A 283 -20.40 -3.95 6.40
CA LEU A 283 -21.48 -4.92 6.52
C LEU A 283 -20.99 -6.34 6.20
N SER A 284 -20.15 -6.50 5.15
CA SER A 284 -19.57 -7.80 4.82
C SER A 284 -18.64 -8.32 5.92
N LEU A 285 -17.87 -7.43 6.54
CA LEU A 285 -17.03 -7.75 7.69
C LEU A 285 -17.88 -8.18 8.90
N LEU A 286 -18.97 -7.46 9.18
CA LEU A 286 -19.91 -7.81 10.26
C LEU A 286 -20.60 -9.15 9.99
N ALA A 287 -21.04 -9.40 8.76
CA ALA A 287 -21.65 -10.66 8.35
C ALA A 287 -20.67 -11.84 8.52
N ALA A 288 -19.40 -11.65 8.15
CA ALA A 288 -18.37 -12.66 8.36
C ALA A 288 -18.16 -12.94 9.86
N ALA A 289 -18.12 -11.90 10.70
CA ALA A 289 -18.02 -12.08 12.15
C ALA A 289 -19.24 -12.82 12.73
N LEU A 290 -20.46 -12.46 12.32
CA LEU A 290 -21.69 -13.13 12.74
C LEU A 290 -21.73 -14.60 12.31
N ALA A 291 -21.28 -14.92 11.10
CA ALA A 291 -21.19 -16.29 10.63
C ALA A 291 -20.17 -17.11 11.46
N LEU A 292 -19.00 -16.54 11.75
CA LEU A 292 -18.00 -17.19 12.61
C LEU A 292 -18.49 -17.36 14.05
N TYR A 293 -19.23 -16.38 14.57
CA TYR A 293 -19.87 -16.45 15.88
C TYR A 293 -20.92 -17.57 15.94
N ALA A 294 -21.81 -17.64 14.95
CA ALA A 294 -22.83 -18.69 14.85
C ALA A 294 -22.24 -20.10 14.72
N LEU A 295 -21.07 -20.24 14.08
CA LEU A 295 -20.33 -21.50 13.97
C LEU A 295 -19.53 -21.85 15.24
N GLY A 296 -19.52 -20.99 16.27
CA GLY A 296 -18.70 -21.18 17.47
C GLY A 296 -17.19 -21.04 17.23
N LEU A 297 -16.79 -20.46 16.10
CA LEU A 297 -15.39 -20.28 15.68
C LEU A 297 -14.82 -18.91 16.05
N LEU A 298 -15.68 -17.99 16.52
CA LEU A 298 -15.27 -16.67 16.97
C LEU A 298 -15.11 -16.67 18.49
N PRO A 299 -13.88 -16.66 19.03
CA PRO A 299 -13.67 -16.58 20.47
C PRO A 299 -14.22 -15.27 21.03
N THR A 300 -14.95 -15.37 22.14
CA THR A 300 -15.46 -14.25 22.93
C THR A 300 -14.61 -14.07 24.19
N GLY A 301 -14.34 -12.81 24.58
CA GLY A 301 -13.41 -12.51 25.69
C GLY A 301 -12.02 -12.07 25.24
N TYR A 302 -11.36 -11.22 26.04
CA TYR A 302 -10.00 -10.74 25.75
C TYR A 302 -8.97 -11.87 25.66
N GLN A 303 -9.03 -12.85 26.57
CA GLN A 303 -8.05 -13.95 26.61
C GLN A 303 -8.29 -14.99 25.52
N ALA A 304 -9.55 -15.29 25.19
CA ALA A 304 -9.88 -16.25 24.13
C ALA A 304 -9.50 -15.75 22.73
N VAL A 305 -9.53 -14.43 22.50
CA VAL A 305 -9.03 -13.81 21.26
C VAL A 305 -7.49 -13.82 21.22
N ARG A 306 -6.82 -13.88 22.37
CA ARG A 306 -5.35 -13.98 22.47
C ARG A 306 -4.84 -15.40 22.32
N ASP A 307 -5.60 -16.39 22.77
CA ASP A 307 -5.19 -17.78 22.70
C ASP A 307 -5.27 -18.31 21.27
N ALA A 308 -4.10 -18.49 20.65
CA ALA A 308 -3.98 -19.09 19.31
C ALA A 308 -4.60 -20.51 19.24
N ARG A 309 -4.78 -21.19 20.38
CA ARG A 309 -5.40 -22.52 20.49
C ARG A 309 -6.94 -22.48 20.44
N SER A 310 -7.58 -21.36 20.78
CA SER A 310 -9.05 -21.19 20.82
C SER A 310 -9.60 -20.47 19.57
N GLY A 311 -8.83 -20.41 18.48
CA GLY A 311 -9.20 -19.62 17.30
C GLY A 311 -8.87 -18.13 17.44
N GLY A 312 -8.09 -17.72 18.44
CA GLY A 312 -7.72 -16.31 18.64
C GLY A 312 -7.04 -15.66 17.42
N ALA A 313 -6.27 -16.44 16.65
CA ALA A 313 -5.65 -15.96 15.42
C ALA A 313 -6.66 -15.52 14.36
N THR A 314 -7.77 -16.25 14.16
CA THR A 314 -8.77 -15.87 13.16
C THR A 314 -9.52 -14.60 13.57
N ALA A 315 -9.86 -14.46 14.85
CA ALA A 315 -10.46 -13.24 15.40
C ALA A 315 -9.50 -12.03 15.31
N PHE A 316 -8.22 -12.21 15.67
CA PHE A 316 -7.20 -11.17 15.53
C PHE A 316 -7.11 -10.68 14.07
N TRP A 317 -7.01 -11.59 13.10
CA TRP A 317 -6.89 -11.20 11.70
C TRP A 317 -8.17 -10.59 11.12
N LEU A 318 -9.34 -11.11 11.53
CA LEU A 318 -10.64 -10.55 11.16
C LEU A 318 -10.77 -9.09 11.62
N LEU A 319 -10.22 -8.75 12.79
CA LEU A 319 -10.23 -7.40 13.33
C LEU A 319 -9.12 -6.52 12.73
N TYR A 320 -7.89 -7.01 12.75
CA TYR A 320 -6.67 -6.26 12.43
C TYR A 320 -6.57 -5.90 10.95
N MET A 321 -6.77 -6.85 10.04
CA MET A 321 -6.50 -6.63 8.61
C MET A 321 -7.43 -5.57 7.99
N PRO A 322 -8.75 -5.59 8.21
CA PRO A 322 -9.61 -4.55 7.66
C PRO A 322 -9.27 -3.15 8.21
N ALA A 323 -8.92 -3.05 9.50
CA ALA A 323 -8.51 -1.79 10.11
C ALA A 323 -7.20 -1.27 9.50
N VAL A 324 -6.18 -2.13 9.36
CA VAL A 324 -4.91 -1.79 8.68
C VAL A 324 -5.17 -1.34 7.24
N ILE A 325 -5.96 -2.09 6.47
CA ILE A 325 -6.28 -1.73 5.08
C ILE A 325 -6.94 -0.35 5.03
N ALA A 326 -7.91 -0.09 5.90
CA ALA A 326 -8.60 1.19 5.96
C ALA A 326 -7.63 2.34 6.27
N GLU A 327 -6.82 2.22 7.33
CA GLU A 327 -5.83 3.23 7.72
C GLU A 327 -4.85 3.57 6.59
N VAL A 328 -4.24 2.52 6.02
CA VAL A 328 -3.30 2.63 4.92
C VAL A 328 -3.90 3.36 3.74
N LEU A 329 -5.14 3.01 3.37
CA LEU A 329 -5.83 3.61 2.24
C LEU A 329 -6.07 5.11 2.45
N PHE A 330 -6.59 5.52 3.62
CA PHE A 330 -6.90 6.93 3.87
C PHE A 330 -5.65 7.79 4.00
N ILE A 331 -4.64 7.34 4.75
CA ILE A 331 -3.37 8.05 4.89
C ILE A 331 -2.68 8.16 3.52
N GLY A 332 -2.71 7.09 2.72
CA GLY A 332 -2.17 7.06 1.36
C GLY A 332 -2.91 7.99 0.39
N PHE A 333 -4.25 7.97 0.37
CA PHE A 333 -5.05 8.84 -0.50
C PHE A 333 -4.92 10.31 -0.13
N SER A 334 -4.87 10.64 1.16
CA SER A 334 -4.68 12.01 1.61
C SER A 334 -3.34 12.59 1.13
N SER A 335 -2.25 11.82 1.24
CA SER A 335 -0.95 12.23 0.71
C SER A 335 -0.95 12.41 -0.82
N SER A 336 -1.76 11.62 -1.53
CA SER A 336 -1.87 11.64 -2.99
C SER A 336 -2.80 12.75 -3.49
N ASP A 337 -3.75 13.24 -2.69
CA ASP A 337 -4.64 14.33 -3.10
C ASP A 337 -3.93 15.66 -3.23
N VAL A 338 -3.08 16.04 -2.27
CA VAL A 338 -2.20 17.24 -2.37
C VAL A 338 -1.52 17.27 -3.73
N ILE A 339 -1.03 16.09 -4.07
CA ILE A 339 -0.29 15.72 -5.26
C ILE A 339 -1.18 15.92 -6.50
N ASN A 340 -2.49 15.69 -6.45
CA ASN A 340 -3.42 15.95 -7.57
C ASN A 340 -4.00 17.36 -7.63
N GLU A 341 -3.92 18.11 -6.55
CA GLU A 341 -4.41 19.48 -6.56
C GLU A 341 -3.63 20.33 -7.55
N ARG A 342 -4.33 21.28 -8.18
CA ARG A 342 -3.73 22.40 -8.93
C ARG A 342 -3.89 23.68 -8.10
N PRO A 343 -3.16 23.80 -6.98
CA PRO A 343 -3.48 24.78 -5.95
C PRO A 343 -3.20 26.23 -6.42
N TRP A 344 -2.33 26.45 -7.41
CA TRP A 344 -2.09 27.80 -7.96
C TRP A 344 -3.35 28.44 -8.57
N LEU A 345 -4.28 27.63 -9.10
CA LEU A 345 -5.55 28.15 -9.62
C LEU A 345 -6.42 28.74 -8.51
N ALA A 346 -6.25 28.24 -7.28
CA ALA A 346 -6.99 28.69 -6.11
C ALA A 346 -6.23 29.76 -5.30
N PHE A 347 -4.90 29.83 -5.40
CA PHE A 347 -4.07 30.81 -4.69
C PHE A 347 -4.34 32.27 -5.09
N THR A 348 -4.98 32.50 -6.23
CA THR A 348 -5.47 33.83 -6.66
C THR A 348 -6.68 34.30 -5.86
N SER A 349 -7.43 33.37 -5.23
CA SER A 349 -8.68 33.66 -4.53
C SER A 349 -8.63 33.41 -3.02
N LEU A 350 -7.66 32.64 -2.54
CA LEU A 350 -7.45 32.33 -1.12
C LEU A 350 -5.95 32.34 -0.79
N SER A 351 -5.60 32.73 0.44
CA SER A 351 -4.21 32.66 0.88
C SER A 351 -3.72 31.20 0.85
N PRO A 352 -2.50 30.93 0.33
CA PRO A 352 -2.01 29.57 0.13
C PRO A 352 -2.01 28.70 1.40
N GLY A 353 -1.63 29.29 2.53
CA GLY A 353 -1.63 28.60 3.83
C GLY A 353 -3.04 28.19 4.26
N ARG A 354 -4.02 29.10 4.14
CA ARG A 354 -5.41 28.84 4.51
C ARG A 354 -6.05 27.81 3.59
N TYR A 355 -5.74 27.84 2.29
CA TYR A 355 -6.21 26.85 1.32
C TYR A 355 -5.75 25.44 1.71
N LEU A 356 -4.43 25.23 1.88
CA LEU A 356 -3.89 23.91 2.20
C LEU A 356 -4.37 23.40 3.56
N ARG A 357 -4.48 24.28 4.57
CA ARG A 357 -5.04 23.93 5.88
C ARG A 357 -6.48 23.44 5.79
N LEU A 358 -7.33 24.16 5.05
CA LEU A 358 -8.73 23.78 4.86
C LEU A 358 -8.87 22.51 4.01
N SER A 359 -8.02 22.30 3.00
CA SER A 359 -7.98 21.03 2.26
C SER A 359 -7.61 19.86 3.18
N ALA A 360 -6.61 20.02 4.05
CA ALA A 360 -6.22 18.99 5.00
C ALA A 360 -7.33 18.69 6.03
N LEU A 361 -7.98 19.73 6.56
CA LEU A 361 -9.14 19.58 7.44
C LEU A 361 -10.30 18.85 6.74
N SER A 362 -10.57 19.19 5.48
CA SER A 362 -11.60 18.50 4.69
C SER A 362 -11.28 17.01 4.54
N TRP A 363 -10.02 16.65 4.38
CA TRP A 363 -9.59 15.25 4.37
C TRP A 363 -9.79 14.54 5.69
N ALA A 364 -9.52 15.20 6.82
CA ALA A 364 -9.82 14.63 8.13
C ALA A 364 -11.32 14.31 8.27
N LEU A 365 -12.19 15.24 7.84
CA LEU A 365 -13.65 15.05 7.86
C LEU A 365 -14.12 13.95 6.91
N VAL A 366 -13.59 13.90 5.69
CA VAL A 366 -13.88 12.85 4.71
C VAL A 366 -13.45 11.48 5.24
N THR A 367 -12.26 11.39 5.83
CA THR A 367 -11.73 10.16 6.43
C THR A 367 -12.60 9.70 7.59
N LEU A 368 -12.93 10.62 8.51
CA LEU A 368 -13.83 10.37 9.62
C LEU A 368 -15.18 9.83 9.13
N ALA A 369 -15.86 10.56 8.24
CA ALA A 369 -17.16 10.16 7.70
C ALA A 369 -17.12 8.80 7.00
N SER A 370 -16.05 8.50 6.28
CA SER A 370 -15.88 7.24 5.56
C SER A 370 -15.55 6.05 6.48
N LEU A 371 -15.02 6.30 7.68
CA LEU A 371 -14.66 5.26 8.67
C LEU A 371 -15.76 5.02 9.71
N VAL A 372 -16.79 5.87 9.79
CA VAL A 372 -17.97 5.63 10.67
C VAL A 372 -18.58 4.24 10.45
N PRO A 373 -18.83 3.75 9.20
CA PRO A 373 -19.43 2.43 9.01
C PRO A 373 -18.59 1.27 9.57
N PHE A 374 -17.26 1.36 9.47
CA PHE A 374 -16.35 0.37 10.09
C PHE A 374 -16.39 0.46 11.61
N SER A 375 -16.41 1.67 12.16
CA SER A 375 -16.51 1.89 13.61
C SER A 375 -17.81 1.31 14.18
N ILE A 376 -18.93 1.47 13.47
CA ILE A 376 -20.21 0.85 13.84
C ILE A 376 -20.10 -0.69 13.82
N ALA A 377 -19.46 -1.27 12.80
CA ALA A 377 -19.27 -2.72 12.72
C ALA A 377 -18.41 -3.25 13.89
N TYR A 378 -17.32 -2.58 14.24
CA TYR A 378 -16.49 -2.96 15.40
C TYR A 378 -17.20 -2.77 16.73
N LEU A 379 -18.02 -1.73 16.87
CA LEU A 379 -18.87 -1.56 18.04
C LEU A 379 -19.89 -2.71 18.17
N ALA A 380 -20.50 -3.12 17.05
CA ALA A 380 -21.40 -4.28 17.05
C ALA A 380 -20.67 -5.57 17.43
N MET A 381 -19.45 -5.81 16.92
CA MET A 381 -18.62 -6.95 17.34
C MET A 381 -18.27 -6.92 18.83
N TRP A 382 -17.97 -5.74 19.38
CA TRP A 382 -17.76 -5.57 20.81
C TRP A 382 -19.01 -5.95 21.61
N LEU A 383 -20.20 -5.52 21.17
CA LEU A 383 -21.48 -5.89 21.79
C LEU A 383 -21.78 -7.40 21.70
N LEU A 384 -21.24 -8.10 20.68
CA LEU A 384 -21.29 -9.57 20.56
C LEU A 384 -20.28 -10.30 21.47
N GLY A 385 -19.48 -9.58 22.26
CA GLY A 385 -18.50 -10.16 23.18
C GLY A 385 -17.08 -10.28 22.60
N VAL A 386 -16.81 -9.71 21.42
CA VAL A 386 -15.45 -9.60 20.86
C VAL A 386 -14.77 -8.36 21.47
N TRP A 387 -14.36 -8.47 22.73
CA TRP A 387 -13.90 -7.33 23.52
C TRP A 387 -12.77 -6.49 22.88
N PRO A 388 -11.74 -7.08 22.25
CA PRO A 388 -10.67 -6.32 21.58
C PRO A 388 -11.15 -5.32 20.51
N ALA A 389 -12.34 -5.51 19.93
CA ALA A 389 -12.85 -4.65 18.86
C ALA A 389 -13.05 -3.18 19.30
N ILE A 390 -13.32 -2.94 20.58
CA ILE A 390 -13.48 -1.57 21.12
C ILE A 390 -12.19 -0.75 21.00
N GLY A 391 -11.03 -1.42 21.07
CA GLY A 391 -9.72 -0.82 20.90
C GLY A 391 -9.49 -0.22 19.51
N LEU A 392 -10.26 -0.64 18.49
CA LEU A 392 -10.14 -0.10 17.14
C LEU A 392 -10.89 1.23 16.96
N LEU A 393 -11.85 1.55 17.83
CA LEU A 393 -12.69 2.75 17.67
C LEU A 393 -11.88 4.05 17.74
N PRO A 394 -11.03 4.30 18.77
CA PRO A 394 -10.24 5.53 18.81
C PRO A 394 -9.25 5.63 17.64
N GLN A 395 -8.65 4.51 17.21
CA GLN A 395 -7.73 4.50 16.07
C GLN A 395 -8.41 4.95 14.77
N LEU A 396 -9.59 4.38 14.47
CA LEU A 396 -10.32 4.70 13.24
C LEU A 396 -10.95 6.09 13.27
N LEU A 397 -11.48 6.53 14.43
CA LEU A 397 -12.20 7.80 14.54
C LEU A 397 -11.30 9.01 14.83
N ILE A 398 -10.11 8.81 15.40
CA ILE A 398 -9.24 9.92 15.83
C ILE A 398 -7.87 9.81 15.18
N THR A 399 -7.15 8.69 15.35
CA THR A 399 -5.78 8.56 14.84
C THR A 399 -5.73 8.64 13.33
N THR A 400 -6.60 7.91 12.61
CA THR A 400 -6.58 7.85 11.15
C THR A 400 -6.87 9.21 10.51
N PRO A 401 -7.92 9.97 10.92
CA PRO A 401 -8.11 11.34 10.44
C PRO A 401 -6.94 12.27 10.78
N ALA A 402 -6.37 12.18 11.98
CA ALA A 402 -5.24 13.01 12.39
C ALA A 402 -3.99 12.73 11.52
N LEU A 403 -3.61 11.46 11.36
CA LEU A 403 -2.45 11.09 10.57
C LEU A 403 -2.65 11.32 9.06
N SER A 404 -3.90 11.35 8.58
CA SER A 404 -4.20 11.79 7.22
C SER A 404 -3.82 13.26 7.01
N VAL A 405 -4.09 14.14 7.97
CA VAL A 405 -3.63 15.56 7.94
C VAL A 405 -2.10 15.63 7.94
N LEU A 406 -1.45 14.81 8.77
CA LEU A 406 0.02 14.76 8.82
C LEU A 406 0.61 14.30 7.48
N ALA A 407 0.02 13.28 6.87
CA ALA A 407 0.42 12.77 5.55
C ALA A 407 0.20 13.80 4.44
N TYR A 408 -0.92 14.54 4.49
CA TYR A 408 -1.20 15.67 3.61
C TYR A 408 -0.11 16.75 3.75
N PHE A 409 0.20 17.16 4.99
CA PHE A 409 1.23 18.15 5.27
C PHE A 409 2.63 17.69 4.84
N ALA A 410 2.99 16.45 5.14
CA ALA A 410 4.28 15.87 4.75
C ALA A 410 4.43 15.81 3.22
N SER A 411 3.36 15.43 2.51
CA SER A 411 3.34 15.39 1.05
C SER A 411 3.54 16.79 0.44
N ALA A 412 2.85 17.79 0.97
CA ALA A 412 2.99 19.19 0.53
C ALA A 412 4.38 19.76 0.81
N SER A 413 4.90 19.57 2.03
CA SER A 413 6.15 20.17 2.47
C SER A 413 7.41 19.51 1.88
N LEU A 414 7.36 18.19 1.63
CA LEU A 414 8.46 17.45 1.05
C LEU A 414 8.38 17.34 -0.48
N VAL A 415 7.26 17.73 -1.09
CA VAL A 415 7.02 17.62 -2.54
C VAL A 415 7.35 16.19 -3.00
N MET A 416 6.54 15.24 -2.51
CA MET A 416 6.83 13.81 -2.66
C MET A 416 6.73 13.32 -4.11
N MET A 417 5.95 13.99 -4.97
CA MET A 417 5.86 13.69 -6.40
C MET A 417 5.71 14.96 -7.23
N PRO A 418 6.23 14.99 -8.48
CA PRO A 418 5.99 16.09 -9.40
C PRO A 418 4.54 16.09 -9.85
N GLN A 419 4.06 17.22 -10.34
CA GLN A 419 2.64 17.41 -10.61
C GLN A 419 2.18 17.01 -12.02
N LEU A 420 3.06 17.13 -13.01
CA LEU A 420 2.80 16.63 -14.37
C LEU A 420 2.78 15.10 -14.35
N ARG A 421 1.59 14.53 -14.51
CA ARG A 421 1.37 13.08 -14.45
C ARG A 421 0.43 12.63 -15.54
N TYR A 422 0.64 11.39 -15.94
CA TYR A 422 -0.19 10.71 -16.90
C TYR A 422 -0.65 9.41 -16.26
N GLU A 423 -1.96 9.17 -16.30
CA GLU A 423 -2.52 7.91 -15.84
C GLU A 423 -1.86 6.74 -16.59
N GLY A 424 -1.57 5.67 -15.85
CA GLY A 424 -0.87 4.51 -16.38
C GLY A 424 0.66 4.62 -16.45
N PHE A 425 1.24 5.81 -16.23
CA PHE A 425 2.70 5.98 -16.14
C PHE A 425 3.16 6.11 -14.69
N THR A 426 4.43 5.79 -14.44
CA THR A 426 5.08 6.12 -13.17
C THR A 426 5.24 7.64 -13.10
N PRO A 427 4.79 8.31 -12.02
CA PRO A 427 4.78 9.77 -11.97
C PRO A 427 6.15 10.38 -11.68
N GLY A 428 7.18 9.56 -11.43
CA GLY A 428 8.55 10.00 -11.20
C GLY A 428 9.36 8.95 -10.45
N GLN A 429 10.64 9.24 -10.26
CA GLN A 429 11.57 8.39 -9.51
C GLN A 429 11.05 8.10 -8.10
N ALA A 430 11.25 6.88 -7.61
CA ALA A 430 11.01 6.52 -6.21
C ALA A 430 12.11 7.14 -5.34
N GLY A 431 11.72 8.14 -4.55
CA GLY A 431 12.60 8.93 -3.71
C GLY A 431 12.61 8.47 -2.25
N ALA A 432 13.71 8.72 -1.54
CA ALA A 432 13.77 8.55 -0.07
C ALA A 432 12.70 9.39 0.66
N ARG A 433 12.23 10.50 0.07
CA ARG A 433 11.10 11.30 0.62
C ARG A 433 9.80 10.50 0.71
N GLY A 434 9.58 9.53 -0.17
CA GLY A 434 8.43 8.63 -0.11
C GLY A 434 8.47 7.70 1.12
N LEU A 435 9.65 7.47 1.71
CA LEU A 435 9.78 6.69 2.94
C LEU A 435 9.22 7.41 4.16
N VAL A 436 9.20 8.75 4.18
CA VAL A 436 8.54 9.50 5.26
C VAL A 436 7.06 9.14 5.32
N LEU A 437 6.41 9.02 4.15
CA LEU A 437 5.04 8.55 4.08
C LEU A 437 4.91 7.08 4.53
N ALA A 438 5.88 6.22 4.18
CA ALA A 438 5.90 4.85 4.67
C ALA A 438 5.99 4.80 6.20
N ILE A 439 6.82 5.65 6.83
CA ILE A 439 6.92 5.75 8.29
C ILE A 439 5.59 6.24 8.89
N ILE A 440 4.99 7.30 8.33
CA ILE A 440 3.69 7.83 8.79
C ILE A 440 2.59 6.75 8.71
N VAL A 441 2.68 5.84 7.74
CA VAL A 441 1.75 4.70 7.61
C VAL A 441 2.12 3.54 8.54
N MET A 442 3.40 3.27 8.78
CA MET A 442 3.84 2.15 9.61
C MET A 442 3.57 2.35 11.09
N VAL A 443 3.72 3.58 11.59
CA VAL A 443 3.45 3.92 13.00
C VAL A 443 2.02 3.50 13.43
N PRO A 444 0.94 3.90 12.73
CA PRO A 444 -0.41 3.51 13.13
C PRO A 444 -0.69 2.02 12.92
N VAL A 445 -0.07 1.36 11.93
CA VAL A 445 -0.15 -0.11 11.78
C VAL A 445 0.37 -0.85 13.01
N ILE A 446 1.45 -0.35 13.62
CA ILE A 446 1.98 -0.87 14.88
C ILE A 446 1.05 -0.52 16.05
N MET A 447 0.54 0.72 16.10
CA MET A 447 -0.39 1.16 17.15
C MET A 447 -1.69 0.35 17.13
N LEU A 448 -2.21 -0.04 15.96
CA LEU A 448 -3.38 -0.90 15.81
C LEU A 448 -3.19 -2.25 16.50
N SER A 449 -2.01 -2.86 16.37
CA SER A 449 -1.70 -4.14 17.02
C SER A 449 -1.83 -4.02 18.54
N TYR A 450 -1.19 -3.00 19.13
CA TYR A 450 -1.30 -2.72 20.57
C TYR A 450 -2.70 -2.26 21.01
N SER A 451 -3.47 -1.66 20.10
CA SER A 451 -4.82 -1.20 20.40
C SER A 451 -5.81 -2.34 20.57
N LEU A 452 -5.58 -3.48 19.90
CA LEU A 452 -6.35 -4.71 20.14
C LEU A 452 -6.10 -5.27 21.54
N ASP A 453 -4.92 -5.00 22.12
CA ASP A 453 -4.58 -5.46 23.46
C ASP A 453 -5.02 -4.53 24.58
N SER A 454 -5.12 -3.22 24.31
CA SER A 454 -5.44 -2.23 25.32
C SER A 454 -6.24 -1.06 24.75
N PHE A 455 -7.49 -0.95 25.21
CA PHE A 455 -8.32 0.23 24.91
C PHE A 455 -7.69 1.53 25.44
N SER A 456 -7.07 1.49 26.63
CA SER A 456 -6.38 2.66 27.19
C SER A 456 -5.23 3.10 26.30
N PHE A 457 -4.42 2.16 25.79
CA PHE A 457 -3.38 2.48 24.82
C PHE A 457 -3.97 3.13 23.57
N SER A 458 -5.03 2.52 23.01
CA SER A 458 -5.72 3.08 21.86
C SER A 458 -6.14 4.54 22.08
N LEU A 459 -6.86 4.81 23.18
CA LEU A 459 -7.31 6.16 23.54
C LEU A 459 -6.15 7.15 23.71
N TYR A 460 -5.13 6.82 24.50
CA TYR A 460 -4.00 7.73 24.74
C TYR A 460 -3.20 7.98 23.46
N SER A 461 -2.99 6.95 22.66
CA SER A 461 -2.25 7.06 21.40
C SER A 461 -3.02 7.90 20.36
N SER A 462 -4.36 7.82 20.36
CA SER A 462 -5.24 8.67 19.56
C SER A 462 -5.22 10.12 20.02
N LEU A 463 -5.27 10.38 21.33
CA LEU A 463 -5.15 11.72 21.88
C LEU A 463 -3.77 12.33 21.58
N ALA A 464 -2.70 11.55 21.69
CA ALA A 464 -1.36 11.98 21.32
C ALA A 464 -1.25 12.33 19.82
N SER A 465 -1.86 11.51 18.95
CA SER A 465 -1.91 11.78 17.49
C SER A 465 -2.68 13.06 17.17
N LEU A 466 -3.80 13.29 17.86
CA LEU A 466 -4.56 14.53 17.72
C LEU A 466 -3.77 15.74 18.23
N ALA A 467 -3.11 15.61 19.38
CA ALA A 467 -2.25 16.65 19.95
C ALA A 467 -1.10 17.01 19.00
N LEU A 468 -0.45 16.02 18.39
CA LEU A 468 0.62 16.20 17.40
C LEU A 468 0.17 17.03 16.19
N VAL A 469 -1.06 16.81 15.73
CA VAL A 469 -1.61 17.43 14.51
C VAL A 469 -2.32 18.75 14.80
N SER A 470 -2.73 18.99 16.04
CA SER A 470 -3.45 20.21 16.46
C SER A 470 -2.75 21.52 16.06
N PRO A 471 -1.41 21.69 16.12
CA PRO A 471 -0.77 22.94 15.70
C PRO A 471 -0.86 23.15 14.19
N LEU A 472 -0.85 22.06 13.40
CA LEU A 472 -1.05 22.12 11.95
C LEU A 472 -2.48 22.57 11.62
N LEU A 473 -3.48 22.15 12.40
CA LEU A 473 -4.85 22.59 12.19
C LEU A 473 -5.11 24.03 12.69
N ALA A 474 -4.36 24.49 13.69
CA ALA A 474 -4.52 25.83 14.26
C ALA A 474 -3.79 26.92 13.46
N LEU A 475 -2.59 26.64 12.95
CA LEU A 475 -1.68 27.67 12.43
C LEU A 475 -1.61 27.68 10.89
N ASP A 476 -1.67 28.86 10.29
CA ASP A 476 -1.50 29.03 8.83
C ASP A 476 -0.03 29.06 8.37
N ARG A 477 0.91 29.40 9.27
CA ARG A 477 2.33 29.58 8.94
C ARG A 477 3.02 28.31 8.39
N PRO A 478 2.84 27.10 8.98
CA PRO A 478 3.42 25.88 8.44
C PRO A 478 2.97 25.61 7.01
N TRP A 479 1.68 25.82 6.72
CA TRP A 479 1.11 25.63 5.39
C TRP A 479 1.62 26.65 4.37
N ALA A 480 1.81 27.90 4.78
CA ALA A 480 2.42 28.92 3.93
C ALA A 480 3.90 28.63 3.61
N SER A 481 4.61 27.93 4.50
CA SER A 481 5.95 27.42 4.19
C SER A 481 5.88 26.25 3.19
N ALA A 482 4.94 25.31 3.40
CA ALA A 482 4.74 24.19 2.48
C ALA A 482 4.35 24.65 1.07
N SER A 483 3.48 25.66 0.94
CA SER A 483 3.10 26.22 -0.36
C SER A 483 4.28 26.86 -1.09
N ARG A 484 5.16 27.57 -0.37
CA ARG A 484 6.40 28.13 -0.96
C ARG A 484 7.32 27.03 -1.48
N LYS A 485 7.52 25.96 -0.69
CA LYS A 485 8.33 24.81 -1.11
C LYS A 485 7.77 24.09 -2.34
N LEU A 486 6.44 24.04 -2.50
CA LEU A 486 5.82 23.52 -3.72
C LEU A 486 6.22 24.37 -4.93
N VAL A 487 6.09 25.70 -4.83
CA VAL A 487 6.47 26.63 -5.92
C VAL A 487 7.97 26.55 -6.23
N GLU A 488 8.83 26.63 -5.21
CA GLU A 488 10.30 26.56 -5.37
C GLU A 488 10.78 25.27 -6.05
N ARG A 489 10.02 24.18 -5.94
CA ARG A 489 10.37 22.88 -6.53
C ARG A 489 9.69 22.62 -7.87
N GLY A 490 9.14 23.65 -8.51
CA GLY A 490 8.54 23.54 -9.84
C GLY A 490 7.23 22.77 -9.86
N TYR A 491 6.43 22.88 -8.79
CA TYR A 491 5.06 22.37 -8.76
C TYR A 491 4.07 23.24 -9.56
N VAL A 492 4.56 24.29 -10.23
CA VAL A 492 3.80 25.22 -11.11
C VAL A 492 4.53 25.34 -12.43
#